data_AF-A0A261AWT8-F1
#
_entry.id   AF-A0A261AWT8-F1
#
_cell.length_a   1.000
_cell.length_b   1.000
_cell.length_c   1.000
_cell.angle_alpha   90.00
_cell.angle_beta   90.00
_cell.angle_gamma   90.00
#
_symmetry.space_group_name_H-M   'P 1'
#
loop_
_entity.id
_entity.type
_entity.pdbx_description
1 polymer ?
#
loop_
_entity_poly.entity_id
_entity_poly.type
_entity_poly.pdbx_seq_one_letter_code
_entity_poly.pdbx_strand_id
1 'polypeptide(L)'
;MKINIGGKSIQCEEWDYSFICHHYKFSYSLKYINPRQGKVLQALQAHINSLWPNLPLIQFEICFYRGFCPSLIDSKVKDIIFDFDDMNTYMLESILTSHSNIESVCISKELHGKLRAHSKLMRVPSVRCNVGNQSSLTENLLENFKGNRLILDMASNCEQTVSHLIKDWMFDAKYPNLKALIVHLAYSARSFGDITKDLNGVKWDEHRMPTEEELDRSSIIFEPRHWDSCDWHMSYDIKQKDTGKMATVNCQYKAVIFFVWDCQNQ
;
A
#
# COMPACT_ATOMS: atom_id res chain seq x y z
N MET A 1 11.11 -27.72 16.67
CA MET A 1 10.95 -28.66 15.54
C MET A 1 12.11 -28.52 14.55
N LYS A 2 12.63 -29.61 13.97
CA LYS A 2 13.54 -29.53 12.81
C LYS A 2 12.72 -29.67 11.54
N ILE A 3 12.81 -28.69 10.64
CA ILE A 3 12.08 -28.68 9.37
C ILE A 3 13.10 -28.75 8.25
N ASN A 4 12.83 -29.60 7.25
CA ASN A 4 13.62 -29.61 6.03
C ASN A 4 13.11 -28.50 5.11
N ILE A 5 13.94 -27.50 4.87
CA ILE A 5 13.65 -26.38 3.98
C ILE A 5 14.74 -26.39 2.91
N GLY A 6 14.35 -26.65 1.66
CA GLY A 6 15.28 -26.62 0.51
C GLY A 6 16.44 -27.59 0.64
N GLY A 7 16.22 -28.77 1.23
CA GLY A 7 17.24 -29.79 1.45
C GLY A 7 18.12 -29.55 2.67
N LYS A 8 17.91 -28.48 3.45
CA LYS A 8 18.64 -28.22 4.70
C LYS A 8 17.74 -28.44 5.90
N SER A 9 18.26 -29.15 6.90
CA SER A 9 17.59 -29.29 8.20
C SER A 9 17.77 -28.01 9.01
N ILE A 10 16.68 -27.29 9.27
CA ILE A 10 16.67 -26.02 10.01
C ILE A 10 15.93 -26.21 11.33
N GLN A 11 16.51 -25.69 12.42
CA GLN A 11 15.85 -25.69 13.72
C GLN A 11 14.89 -24.50 13.80
N CYS A 12 13.62 -24.81 13.98
CA CYS A 12 12.52 -23.87 14.06
C CYS A 12 11.74 -24.07 15.37
N GLU A 13 11.06 -23.03 15.82
CA GLU A 13 10.03 -23.12 16.85
C GLU A 13 8.68 -22.78 16.21
N GLU A 14 7.62 -23.39 16.73
CA GLU A 14 6.27 -23.01 16.36
C GLU A 14 6.01 -21.60 16.88
N TRP A 15 5.55 -20.72 16.00
CA TRP A 15 5.28 -19.33 16.31
C TRP A 15 3.79 -19.08 16.08
N ASP A 16 3.03 -19.18 17.16
CA ASP A 16 1.62 -18.79 17.14
C ASP A 16 1.54 -17.28 17.42
N TYR A 17 1.33 -16.51 16.36
CA TYR A 17 0.96 -15.12 16.46
C TYR A 17 -0.42 -14.98 15.82
N SER A 18 -1.42 -15.30 16.62
CA SER A 18 -2.84 -15.23 16.28
C SER A 18 -3.27 -13.86 15.73
N PHE A 19 -2.49 -12.79 15.88
CA PHE A 19 -2.79 -11.48 15.29
C PHE A 19 -2.58 -11.39 13.76
N ILE A 20 -1.76 -12.24 13.14
CA ILE A 20 -1.43 -12.12 11.69
C ILE A 20 -2.25 -13.12 10.83
N CYS A 21 -2.61 -14.27 11.39
CA CYS A 21 -3.21 -15.38 10.65
C CYS A 21 -4.69 -15.17 10.26
N HIS A 22 -5.33 -14.05 10.62
CA HIS A 22 -6.74 -13.82 10.33
C HIS A 22 -7.01 -13.34 8.90
N HIS A 23 -6.00 -13.11 8.06
CA HIS A 23 -6.19 -12.49 6.73
C HIS A 23 -6.00 -13.47 5.56
N TYR A 24 -5.39 -14.64 5.81
CA TYR A 24 -5.14 -15.62 4.75
C TYR A 24 -5.60 -17.00 5.18
N LYS A 25 -6.52 -17.60 4.43
CA LYS A 25 -7.08 -18.93 4.71
C LYS A 25 -6.04 -20.07 4.76
N PHE A 26 -4.78 -19.82 4.35
CA PHE A 26 -3.67 -20.78 4.40
C PHE A 26 -2.31 -20.07 4.58
N SER A 27 -2.00 -19.56 5.78
CA SER A 27 -0.68 -19.00 6.09
C SER A 27 0.17 -19.97 6.92
N TYR A 28 1.43 -20.19 6.52
CA TYR A 28 2.43 -20.91 7.32
C TYR A 28 3.52 -19.94 7.76
N SER A 29 3.73 -19.81 9.07
CA SER A 29 4.73 -18.93 9.66
C SER A 29 5.89 -19.74 10.26
N LEU A 30 7.12 -19.36 9.92
CA LEU A 30 8.34 -20.02 10.42
C LEU A 30 9.24 -18.98 11.10
N LYS A 31 9.52 -19.18 12.39
CA LYS A 31 10.45 -18.34 13.14
C LYS A 31 11.83 -19.00 13.24
N TYR A 32 12.86 -18.28 12.80
CA TYR A 32 14.25 -18.71 12.88
C TYR A 32 14.95 -18.06 14.07
N ILE A 33 15.63 -18.87 14.88
CA ILE A 33 16.23 -18.45 16.16
C ILE A 33 17.63 -17.82 15.96
N ASN A 34 18.30 -18.09 14.82
CA ASN A 34 19.66 -17.60 14.57
C ASN A 34 19.83 -16.96 13.17
N PRO A 35 19.71 -15.62 13.06
CA PRO A 35 19.81 -14.91 11.77
C PRO A 35 21.24 -14.87 11.19
N ARG A 36 22.26 -15.30 11.93
CA ARG A 36 23.67 -15.24 11.48
C ARG A 36 24.06 -16.31 10.46
N GLN A 37 23.15 -17.19 10.07
CA GLN A 37 23.40 -18.16 9.01
C GLN A 37 22.64 -17.77 7.75
N GLY A 38 23.27 -17.00 6.86
CA GLY A 38 22.76 -16.71 5.50
C GLY A 38 22.40 -17.96 4.66
N LYS A 39 22.71 -19.16 5.17
CA LYS A 39 22.32 -20.46 4.65
C LYS A 39 20.82 -20.76 4.74
N VAL A 40 20.09 -20.19 5.70
CA VAL A 40 18.64 -20.42 5.93
C VAL A 40 17.82 -19.77 4.82
N LEU A 41 18.18 -18.53 4.49
CA LEU A 41 17.51 -17.70 3.49
C LEU A 41 17.65 -18.28 2.08
N GLN A 42 18.87 -18.69 1.71
CA GLN A 42 19.11 -19.41 0.45
C GLN A 42 18.35 -20.75 0.39
N ALA A 43 18.22 -21.44 1.51
CA ALA A 43 17.49 -22.70 1.58
C ALA A 43 15.98 -22.50 1.46
N LEU A 44 15.43 -21.42 2.05
CA LEU A 44 14.04 -21.02 1.86
C LEU A 44 13.76 -20.70 0.38
N GLN A 45 14.63 -19.93 -0.27
CA GLN A 45 14.49 -19.63 -1.70
C GLN A 45 14.53 -20.90 -2.55
N ALA A 46 15.49 -21.79 -2.30
CA ALA A 46 15.57 -23.08 -2.99
C ALA A 46 14.32 -23.94 -2.76
N HIS A 47 13.76 -23.91 -1.55
CA HIS A 47 12.53 -24.62 -1.21
C HIS A 47 11.33 -24.07 -1.99
N ILE A 48 11.12 -22.75 -1.95
CA ILE A 48 10.04 -22.07 -2.69
C ILE A 48 10.16 -22.38 -4.19
N ASN A 49 11.36 -22.26 -4.75
CA ASN A 49 11.62 -22.57 -6.16
C ASN A 49 11.33 -24.05 -6.49
N SER A 50 11.56 -24.97 -5.55
CA SER A 50 11.28 -26.40 -5.73
C SER A 50 9.81 -26.77 -5.64
N LEU A 51 9.05 -26.08 -4.78
CA LEU A 51 7.62 -26.32 -4.61
C LEU A 51 6.84 -25.89 -5.85
N TRP A 52 7.35 -24.87 -6.55
CA TRP A 52 6.63 -24.23 -7.65
C TRP A 52 7.53 -23.83 -8.83
N PRO A 53 8.02 -24.81 -9.61
CA PRO A 53 8.98 -24.55 -10.68
C PRO A 53 8.41 -23.68 -11.82
N ASN A 54 7.08 -23.68 -12.03
CA ASN A 54 6.42 -23.05 -13.19
C ASN A 54 5.12 -22.29 -12.84
N LEU A 55 5.04 -21.59 -11.71
CA LEU A 55 3.79 -20.88 -11.37
C LEU A 55 3.52 -19.65 -12.27
N PRO A 56 2.31 -19.55 -12.85
CA PRO A 56 1.81 -18.27 -13.32
C PRO A 56 1.50 -17.39 -12.10
N LEU A 57 2.09 -16.18 -12.05
CA LEU A 57 1.71 -15.04 -11.20
C LEU A 57 0.93 -15.41 -9.91
N ILE A 58 1.59 -16.07 -8.96
CA ILE A 58 1.12 -16.07 -7.57
C ILE A 58 1.81 -14.89 -6.89
N GLN A 59 1.04 -14.00 -6.29
CA GLN A 59 1.55 -12.90 -5.47
C GLN A 59 2.42 -13.49 -4.36
N PHE A 60 3.72 -13.19 -4.41
CA PHE A 60 4.67 -13.59 -3.37
C PHE A 60 4.79 -12.46 -2.37
N GLU A 61 4.14 -12.62 -1.22
CA GLU A 61 4.28 -11.74 -0.07
C GLU A 61 5.47 -12.17 0.78
N ILE A 62 6.36 -11.23 1.09
CA ILE A 62 7.44 -11.45 2.06
C ILE A 62 7.28 -10.44 3.20
N CYS A 63 6.99 -10.95 4.40
CA CYS A 63 6.90 -10.17 5.64
C CYS A 63 8.17 -10.29 6.47
N PHE A 64 8.80 -9.15 6.76
CA PHE A 64 9.97 -9.08 7.64
C PHE A 64 9.56 -8.54 9.02
N TYR A 65 9.74 -9.35 10.08
CA TYR A 65 9.42 -8.96 11.45
C TYR A 65 10.61 -8.41 12.23
N ARG A 66 11.83 -8.91 11.96
CA ARG A 66 13.08 -8.46 12.60
C ARG A 66 14.26 -8.76 11.68
N GLY A 67 14.99 -7.71 11.32
CA GLY A 67 16.14 -7.82 10.43
C GLY A 67 15.71 -8.00 8.96
N PHE A 68 16.40 -7.28 8.08
CA PHE A 68 16.12 -7.28 6.67
C PHE A 68 17.33 -7.83 5.90
N CYS A 69 17.09 -8.73 4.95
CA CYS A 69 18.14 -9.28 4.09
C CYS A 69 17.78 -9.02 2.62
N PRO A 70 18.33 -7.95 1.99
CA PRO A 70 17.93 -7.55 0.63
C PRO A 70 18.17 -8.61 -0.44
N SER A 71 19.09 -9.55 -0.21
CA SER A 71 19.37 -10.66 -1.12
C SER A 71 18.27 -11.72 -1.17
N LEU A 72 17.22 -11.60 -0.36
CA LEU A 72 16.06 -12.49 -0.37
C LEU A 72 14.99 -12.13 -1.39
N ILE A 73 15.00 -10.90 -1.87
CA ILE A 73 13.99 -10.46 -2.81
C ILE A 73 14.40 -11.03 -4.17
N ASP A 74 13.75 -12.12 -4.56
CA ASP A 74 13.86 -12.67 -5.90
C ASP A 74 13.25 -11.69 -6.91
N SER A 75 13.82 -11.61 -8.11
CA SER A 75 13.29 -10.84 -9.24
C SER A 75 11.82 -11.10 -9.62
N LYS A 76 11.24 -12.20 -9.13
CA LYS A 76 9.83 -12.56 -9.31
C LYS A 76 8.90 -11.94 -8.25
N VAL A 77 9.45 -11.44 -7.14
CA VAL A 77 8.68 -10.81 -6.05
C VAL A 77 8.24 -9.43 -6.50
N LYS A 78 6.94 -9.22 -6.60
CA LYS A 78 6.33 -7.94 -7.02
C LYS A 78 5.73 -7.15 -5.86
N ASP A 79 5.36 -7.83 -4.78
CA ASP A 79 4.64 -7.24 -3.66
C ASP A 79 5.43 -7.48 -2.37
N ILE A 80 5.63 -6.44 -1.56
CA ILE A 80 6.42 -6.55 -0.32
C ILE A 80 5.69 -5.87 0.84
N ILE A 81 5.68 -6.53 2.01
CA ILE A 81 5.22 -5.95 3.26
C ILE A 81 6.38 -5.84 4.26
N PHE A 82 6.65 -4.62 4.67
CA PHE A 82 7.59 -4.29 5.72
C PHE A 82 6.84 -4.10 7.04
N ASP A 83 6.91 -5.10 7.93
CA ASP A 83 6.25 -5.12 9.24
C ASP A 83 7.29 -5.20 10.38
N PHE A 84 8.17 -4.20 10.45
CA PHE A 84 9.15 -4.08 11.53
C PHE A 84 9.40 -2.61 11.88
N ASP A 85 9.69 -2.34 13.16
CA ASP A 85 9.65 -0.98 13.73
C ASP A 85 10.78 -0.06 13.23
N ASP A 86 11.94 -0.60 12.89
CA ASP A 86 13.13 0.20 12.54
C ASP A 86 13.25 0.54 11.04
N MET A 87 12.14 0.50 10.28
CA MET A 87 12.18 0.83 8.86
C MET A 87 12.48 2.32 8.66
N ASN A 88 13.50 2.62 7.88
CA ASN A 88 13.85 3.99 7.52
C ASN A 88 13.97 4.18 6.01
N THR A 89 13.84 5.45 5.62
CA THR A 89 13.89 5.90 4.22
C THR A 89 15.16 5.48 3.47
N TYR A 90 16.33 5.44 4.11
CA TYR A 90 17.57 5.00 3.44
C TYR A 90 17.53 3.52 3.09
N MET A 91 17.13 2.68 4.05
CA MET A 91 16.97 1.24 3.83
C MET A 91 15.94 0.98 2.73
N LEU A 92 14.77 1.60 2.82
CA LEU A 92 13.71 1.49 1.82
C LEU A 92 14.22 1.86 0.41
N GLU A 93 14.88 3.00 0.25
CA GLU A 93 15.40 3.43 -1.04
C GLU A 93 16.45 2.47 -1.60
N SER A 94 17.33 1.92 -0.76
CA SER A 94 18.32 0.93 -1.18
C SER A 94 17.65 -0.34 -1.73
N ILE A 95 16.55 -0.78 -1.11
CA ILE A 95 15.79 -1.95 -1.52
C ILE A 95 15.12 -1.70 -2.86
N LEU A 96 14.34 -0.63 -2.96
CA LEU A 96 13.58 -0.31 -4.17
C LEU A 96 14.49 0.03 -5.36
N THR A 97 15.71 0.52 -5.09
CA THR A 97 16.72 0.73 -6.13
C THR A 97 17.27 -0.60 -6.65
N SER A 98 17.44 -1.59 -5.77
CA SER A 98 17.98 -2.91 -6.13
C SER A 98 16.95 -3.82 -6.80
N HIS A 99 15.65 -3.56 -6.58
CA HIS A 99 14.54 -4.41 -6.99
C HIS A 99 13.48 -3.59 -7.73
N SER A 100 13.79 -3.19 -8.96
CA SER A 100 12.94 -2.30 -9.77
C SER A 100 11.64 -2.92 -10.29
N ASN A 101 11.47 -4.23 -10.15
CA ASN A 101 10.28 -4.97 -10.56
C ASN A 101 9.16 -4.99 -9.50
N ILE A 102 9.38 -4.32 -8.37
CA ILE A 102 8.38 -4.19 -7.30
C ILE A 102 7.21 -3.32 -7.81
N GLU A 103 6.01 -3.87 -7.74
CA GLU A 103 4.75 -3.24 -8.13
C GLU A 103 3.98 -2.69 -6.91
N SER A 104 4.15 -3.32 -5.74
CA SER A 104 3.43 -2.94 -4.53
C SER A 104 4.31 -2.95 -3.28
N VAL A 105 4.21 -1.91 -2.45
CA VAL A 105 4.93 -1.79 -1.16
C VAL A 105 3.98 -1.40 -0.04
N CYS A 106 3.95 -2.20 1.02
CA CYS A 106 3.27 -1.88 2.27
C CYS A 106 4.28 -1.67 3.39
N ILE A 107 4.22 -0.52 4.07
CA ILE A 107 5.03 -0.21 5.24
C ILE A 107 4.06 -0.12 6.43
N SER A 108 3.94 -1.25 7.15
CA SER A 108 2.90 -1.46 8.18
C SER A 108 3.21 -0.73 9.49
N LYS A 109 4.50 -0.60 9.80
CA LYS A 109 5.03 0.19 10.93
C LYS A 109 5.42 1.59 10.48
N GLU A 110 5.70 2.47 11.43
CA GLU A 110 6.10 3.85 11.13
C GLU A 110 7.36 3.91 10.25
N LEU A 111 7.30 4.67 9.16
CA LEU A 111 8.47 4.96 8.34
C LEU A 111 9.26 6.14 8.93
N HIS A 112 10.54 5.91 9.26
CA HIS A 112 11.40 6.94 9.83
C HIS A 112 12.29 7.65 8.79
N GLY A 113 12.49 8.95 8.98
CA GLY A 113 13.40 9.77 8.18
C GLY A 113 12.71 10.57 7.07
N LYS A 114 13.51 11.16 6.17
CA LYS A 114 13.02 12.07 5.11
C LYS A 114 13.11 11.41 3.74
N LEU A 115 11.99 11.32 3.04
CA LEU A 115 11.96 10.94 1.63
C LEU A 115 12.38 12.11 0.75
N ARG A 116 13.07 11.82 -0.35
CA ARG A 116 13.34 12.82 -1.40
C ARG A 116 12.15 12.84 -2.37
N ALA A 117 11.88 13.99 -2.99
CA ALA A 117 10.81 14.12 -3.98
C ALA A 117 10.94 13.12 -5.16
N HIS A 118 12.18 12.75 -5.52
CA HIS A 118 12.47 11.78 -6.58
C HIS A 118 12.77 10.36 -6.05
N SER A 119 12.32 10.05 -4.83
CA SER A 119 12.43 8.73 -4.21
C SER A 119 11.86 7.62 -5.12
N LYS A 120 12.45 6.43 -5.06
CA LYS A 120 11.93 5.26 -5.79
C LYS A 120 10.53 4.89 -5.33
N LEU A 121 10.23 5.05 -4.04
CA LEU A 121 8.90 4.83 -3.48
C LEU A 121 7.82 5.63 -4.21
N MET A 122 8.11 6.88 -4.60
CA MET A 122 7.16 7.75 -5.31
C MET A 122 6.70 7.18 -6.65
N ARG A 123 7.45 6.25 -7.24
CA ARG A 123 7.16 5.64 -8.54
C ARG A 123 6.66 4.20 -8.44
N VAL A 124 6.64 3.62 -7.24
CA VAL A 124 6.04 2.31 -7.03
C VAL A 124 4.55 2.43 -7.37
N PRO A 125 3.99 1.55 -8.22
CA PRO A 125 2.58 1.63 -8.62
C PRO A 125 1.61 1.71 -7.45
N SER A 126 1.76 0.84 -6.46
CA SER A 126 0.89 0.76 -5.29
C SER A 126 1.68 0.92 -3.99
N VAL A 127 1.35 1.93 -3.19
CA VAL A 127 2.03 2.19 -1.91
C VAL A 127 1.01 2.31 -0.79
N ARG A 128 1.25 1.58 0.30
CA ARG A 128 0.65 1.83 1.61
C ARG A 128 1.75 2.20 2.59
N CYS A 129 1.59 3.31 3.29
CA CYS A 129 2.59 3.79 4.23
C CYS A 129 1.94 4.26 5.52
N ASN A 130 2.35 3.66 6.64
CA ASN A 130 2.12 4.24 7.95
C ASN A 130 3.11 5.39 8.17
N VAL A 131 2.60 6.62 8.14
CA VAL A 131 3.41 7.84 8.24
C VAL A 131 3.57 8.33 9.69
N GLY A 132 3.08 7.58 10.68
CA GLY A 132 3.34 7.83 12.10
C GLY A 132 3.03 9.24 12.59
N ASN A 133 1.94 9.86 12.11
CA ASN A 133 1.57 11.23 12.45
C ASN A 133 2.62 12.29 12.03
N GLN A 134 3.52 11.96 11.10
CA GLN A 134 4.52 12.88 10.57
C GLN A 134 3.96 13.69 9.40
N SER A 135 3.57 14.94 9.65
CA SER A 135 2.97 15.81 8.62
C SER A 135 3.91 16.02 7.42
N SER A 136 5.22 16.20 7.65
CA SER A 136 6.19 16.40 6.55
C SER A 136 6.36 15.18 5.64
N LEU A 137 6.21 13.96 6.17
CA LEU A 137 6.23 12.74 5.36
C LEU A 137 4.93 12.58 4.57
N THR A 138 3.81 12.89 5.22
CA THR A 138 2.46 12.89 4.63
C THR A 138 2.40 13.83 3.42
N GLU A 139 2.79 15.09 3.59
CA GLU A 139 2.79 16.10 2.53
C GLU A 139 3.69 15.70 1.36
N ASN A 140 4.89 15.24 1.66
CA ASN A 140 5.85 14.82 0.63
C ASN A 140 5.33 13.67 -0.22
N LEU A 141 4.69 12.66 0.40
CA LEU A 141 4.04 11.57 -0.33
C LEU A 141 2.89 12.09 -1.20
N LEU A 142 2.00 12.92 -0.67
CA LEU A 142 0.88 13.47 -1.43
C LEU A 142 1.34 14.31 -2.64
N GLU A 143 2.36 15.15 -2.48
CA GLU A 143 2.83 16.05 -3.54
C GLU A 143 3.63 15.36 -4.64
N ASN A 144 4.42 14.34 -4.26
CA ASN A 144 5.44 13.78 -5.15
C ASN A 144 5.09 12.40 -5.70
N PHE A 145 4.05 11.74 -5.20
CA PHE A 145 3.65 10.42 -5.70
C PHE A 145 3.28 10.45 -7.19
N LYS A 146 3.78 9.44 -7.92
CA LYS A 146 3.61 9.23 -9.37
C LYS A 146 3.10 7.82 -9.70
N GLY A 147 2.92 6.97 -8.70
CA GLY A 147 2.23 5.69 -8.86
C GLY A 147 0.74 5.87 -9.12
N ASN A 148 0.00 4.77 -9.05
CA ASN A 148 -1.43 4.76 -9.31
C ASN A 148 -2.28 4.59 -8.05
N ARG A 149 -1.75 4.04 -6.95
CA ARG A 149 -2.52 3.83 -5.71
C ARG A 149 -1.70 4.22 -4.49
N LEU A 150 -2.27 5.10 -3.66
CA LEU A 150 -1.63 5.56 -2.42
C LEU A 150 -2.58 5.39 -1.24
N ILE A 151 -2.13 4.68 -0.20
CA ILE A 151 -2.78 4.60 1.10
C ILE A 151 -1.85 5.18 2.16
N LEU A 152 -2.31 6.16 2.91
CA LEU A 152 -1.57 6.75 4.03
C LEU A 152 -2.30 6.43 5.34
N ASP A 153 -1.62 5.70 6.23
CA ASP A 153 -2.11 5.41 7.57
C ASP A 153 -1.47 6.37 8.58
N MET A 154 -2.23 6.78 9.60
CA MET A 154 -1.78 7.70 10.65
C MET A 154 -1.34 9.07 10.12
N ALA A 155 -1.98 9.57 9.07
CA ALA A 155 -1.70 10.89 8.50
C ALA A 155 -2.13 12.03 9.43
N SER A 156 -1.57 13.23 9.23
CA SER A 156 -1.98 14.42 9.98
C SER A 156 -1.69 15.73 9.25
N ASN A 157 -2.47 16.76 9.60
CA ASN A 157 -2.36 18.13 9.06
C ASN A 157 -2.39 18.20 7.52
N CYS A 158 -3.05 17.25 6.86
CA CYS A 158 -2.98 17.08 5.41
C CYS A 158 -4.26 17.51 4.66
N GLU A 159 -5.24 18.12 5.33
CA GLU A 159 -6.50 18.55 4.69
C GLU A 159 -6.27 19.43 3.46
N GLN A 160 -5.43 20.45 3.58
CA GLN A 160 -5.12 21.36 2.48
C GLN A 160 -4.41 20.63 1.35
N THR A 161 -3.42 19.78 1.66
CA THR A 161 -2.66 19.01 0.66
C THR A 161 -3.54 18.00 -0.07
N VAL A 162 -4.45 17.32 0.64
CA VAL A 162 -5.43 16.41 0.04
C VAL A 162 -6.40 17.18 -0.86
N SER A 163 -6.93 18.31 -0.39
CA SER A 163 -7.83 19.16 -1.19
C SER A 163 -7.15 19.67 -2.46
N HIS A 164 -5.89 20.13 -2.37
CA HIS A 164 -5.10 20.54 -3.52
C HIS A 164 -4.83 19.38 -4.47
N LEU A 165 -4.47 18.20 -3.98
CA LEU A 165 -4.25 17.03 -4.84
C LEU A 165 -5.50 16.69 -5.66
N ILE A 166 -6.68 16.67 -5.03
CA ILE A 166 -7.96 16.38 -5.71
C ILE A 166 -8.28 17.48 -6.73
N LYS A 167 -8.08 18.76 -6.38
CA LYS A 167 -8.28 19.89 -7.31
C LYS A 167 -7.30 19.85 -8.48
N ASP A 168 -6.02 19.60 -8.22
CA ASP A 168 -4.96 19.47 -9.24
C ASP A 168 -5.23 18.26 -10.17
N TRP A 169 -5.76 17.16 -9.64
CA TRP A 169 -6.21 16.05 -10.47
C TRP A 169 -7.41 16.47 -11.32
N MET A 170 -8.38 17.16 -10.74
CA MET A 170 -9.62 17.56 -11.41
C MET A 170 -9.40 18.61 -12.51
N PHE A 171 -8.53 19.60 -12.28
CA PHE A 171 -8.37 20.77 -13.14
C PHE A 171 -7.12 20.76 -14.02
N ASP A 172 -6.00 20.21 -13.53
CA ASP A 172 -4.69 20.32 -14.19
C ASP A 172 -4.13 18.98 -14.66
N ALA A 173 -4.87 17.88 -14.45
CA ALA A 173 -4.44 16.51 -14.75
C ALA A 173 -3.04 16.16 -14.18
N LYS A 174 -2.64 16.79 -13.07
CA LYS A 174 -1.28 16.72 -12.48
C LYS A 174 -0.89 15.33 -11.95
N TYR A 175 -1.86 14.43 -11.80
CA TYR A 175 -1.69 13.05 -11.36
C TYR A 175 -2.33 12.07 -12.35
N PRO A 176 -1.79 11.94 -13.58
CA PRO A 176 -2.46 11.25 -14.68
C PRO A 176 -2.60 9.73 -14.48
N ASN A 177 -1.75 9.15 -13.63
CA ASN A 177 -1.75 7.72 -13.30
C ASN A 177 -2.60 7.39 -12.08
N LEU A 178 -3.01 8.38 -11.29
CA LEU A 178 -3.68 8.14 -10.02
C LEU A 178 -5.04 7.48 -10.26
N LYS A 179 -5.23 6.32 -9.62
CA LYS A 179 -6.45 5.52 -9.60
C LYS A 179 -7.08 5.50 -8.22
N ALA A 180 -6.30 5.54 -7.15
CA ALA A 180 -6.84 5.64 -5.80
C ALA A 180 -5.92 6.40 -4.84
N LEU A 181 -6.54 7.14 -3.93
CA LEU A 181 -5.95 7.78 -2.77
C LEU A 181 -6.83 7.48 -1.56
N ILE A 182 -6.25 6.88 -0.52
CA ILE A 182 -6.89 6.70 0.78
C ILE A 182 -6.00 7.35 1.83
N VAL A 183 -6.60 8.19 2.68
CA VAL A 183 -5.88 8.84 3.77
C VAL A 183 -6.64 8.60 5.06
N HIS A 184 -6.02 7.87 5.99
CA HIS A 184 -6.51 7.66 7.34
C HIS A 184 -5.76 8.56 8.31
N LEU A 185 -6.50 9.42 9.01
CA LEU A 185 -5.93 10.33 9.98
C LEU A 185 -5.56 9.59 11.28
N ALA A 186 -4.45 10.00 11.90
CA ALA A 186 -4.14 9.60 13.26
C ALA A 186 -5.29 10.00 14.21
N TYR A 187 -5.51 9.21 15.27
CA TYR A 187 -6.57 9.46 16.24
C TYR A 187 -6.50 10.88 16.83
N SER A 188 -5.28 11.35 17.12
CA SER A 188 -4.99 12.68 17.65
C SER A 188 -4.99 13.81 16.61
N ALA A 189 -5.03 13.50 15.31
CA ALA A 189 -4.99 14.53 14.27
C ALA A 189 -6.32 15.30 14.19
N ARG A 190 -6.26 16.57 13.74
CA ARG A 190 -7.48 17.33 13.43
C ARG A 190 -8.22 16.65 12.29
N SER A 191 -9.52 16.43 12.49
CA SER A 191 -10.41 15.84 11.49
C SER A 191 -10.54 16.71 10.24
N PHE A 192 -10.84 16.06 9.12
CA PHE A 192 -11.14 16.77 7.88
C PHE A 192 -12.41 17.61 8.04
N GLY A 193 -12.35 18.84 7.55
CA GLY A 193 -13.54 19.59 7.14
C GLY A 193 -14.18 19.00 5.88
N ASP A 194 -15.19 19.69 5.36
CA ASP A 194 -15.82 19.30 4.10
C ASP A 194 -14.93 19.69 2.90
N ILE A 195 -14.07 18.77 2.47
CA ILE A 195 -13.21 18.97 1.29
C ILE A 195 -13.98 18.91 -0.03
N THR A 196 -15.25 18.47 -0.02
CA THR A 196 -16.08 18.25 -1.22
C THR A 196 -16.84 19.50 -1.65
N LYS A 197 -17.01 20.46 -0.72
CA LYS A 197 -17.80 21.69 -0.90
C LYS A 197 -17.49 22.49 -2.18
N ASP A 198 -16.22 22.56 -2.58
CA ASP A 198 -15.76 23.36 -3.72
C ASP A 198 -15.47 22.54 -4.98
N LEU A 199 -15.83 21.25 -5.00
CA LEU A 199 -15.49 20.36 -6.12
C LEU A 199 -16.53 20.37 -7.24
N ASN A 200 -17.65 21.10 -7.09
CA ASN A 200 -18.81 21.03 -8.00
C ASN A 200 -19.24 19.58 -8.30
N GLY A 201 -19.10 18.68 -7.32
CA GLY A 201 -19.44 17.28 -7.46
C GLY A 201 -20.94 17.06 -7.51
N VAL A 202 -21.36 15.99 -8.18
CA VAL A 202 -22.74 15.47 -8.11
C VAL A 202 -22.81 14.42 -7.03
N LYS A 203 -23.95 14.26 -6.37
CA LYS A 203 -24.13 13.21 -5.37
C LYS A 203 -23.88 11.84 -6.03
N TRP A 204 -23.09 11.00 -5.37
CA TRP A 204 -22.75 9.67 -5.87
C TRP A 204 -23.99 8.81 -6.10
N ASP A 205 -23.98 8.05 -7.19
CA ASP A 205 -25.01 7.09 -7.56
C ASP A 205 -24.72 5.72 -6.94
N GLU A 206 -25.58 5.28 -6.02
CA GLU A 206 -25.44 4.00 -5.31
C GLU A 206 -25.56 2.77 -6.22
N HIS A 207 -26.16 2.93 -7.39
CA HIS A 207 -26.21 1.88 -8.41
C HIS A 207 -24.93 1.79 -9.24
N ARG A 208 -24.02 2.75 -9.07
CA ARG A 208 -22.75 2.86 -9.78
C ARG A 208 -21.59 2.50 -8.86
N MET A 209 -21.54 1.22 -8.47
CA MET A 209 -20.42 0.68 -7.71
C MET A 209 -19.19 0.47 -8.61
N PRO A 210 -17.97 0.72 -8.12
CA PRO A 210 -16.76 0.40 -8.86
C PRO A 210 -16.62 -1.12 -9.02
N THR A 211 -16.09 -1.55 -10.16
CA THR A 211 -15.85 -2.97 -10.45
C THR A 211 -14.76 -3.55 -9.54
N GLU A 212 -14.72 -4.88 -9.38
CA GLU A 212 -13.66 -5.53 -8.58
C GLU A 212 -12.25 -5.25 -9.11
N GLU A 213 -12.11 -5.05 -10.42
CA GLU A 213 -10.86 -4.68 -11.09
C GLU A 213 -10.46 -3.23 -10.78
N GLU A 214 -11.41 -2.30 -10.76
CA GLU A 214 -11.18 -0.91 -10.36
C GLU A 214 -10.78 -0.81 -8.88
N LEU A 215 -11.44 -1.60 -8.03
CA LEU A 215 -11.15 -1.71 -6.60
C LEU A 215 -9.85 -2.47 -6.31
N ASP A 216 -9.31 -3.21 -7.28
CA ASP A 216 -8.14 -4.07 -7.13
C ASP A 216 -8.22 -4.95 -5.88
N ARG A 217 -9.34 -5.67 -5.72
CA ARG A 217 -9.60 -6.53 -4.54
C ARG A 217 -8.58 -7.68 -4.38
N SER A 218 -7.81 -7.96 -5.43
CA SER A 218 -6.68 -8.89 -5.39
C SER A 218 -5.43 -8.30 -4.76
N SER A 219 -5.34 -6.98 -4.58
CA SER A 219 -4.18 -6.35 -3.99
C SER A 219 -4.15 -6.59 -2.49
N ILE A 220 -3.06 -7.21 -2.04
CA ILE A 220 -2.76 -7.43 -0.62
C ILE A 220 -2.60 -6.13 0.18
N ILE A 221 -2.30 -5.04 -0.53
CA ILE A 221 -2.14 -3.71 0.04
C ILE A 221 -3.49 -3.03 0.22
N PHE A 222 -4.43 -3.34 -0.68
CA PHE A 222 -5.73 -2.71 -0.82
C PHE A 222 -6.81 -3.66 -0.27
N GLU A 223 -6.73 -3.97 1.02
CA GLU A 223 -7.74 -4.87 1.61
C GLU A 223 -9.16 -4.28 1.45
N PRO A 224 -10.16 -5.10 1.05
CA PRO A 224 -11.54 -4.67 0.87
C PRO A 224 -12.19 -4.00 2.10
N ARG A 225 -11.64 -4.24 3.30
CA ARG A 225 -12.16 -3.71 4.57
C ARG A 225 -12.28 -2.18 4.61
N HIS A 226 -11.46 -1.46 3.86
CA HIS A 226 -11.54 0.00 3.77
C HIS A 226 -12.83 0.47 3.07
N TRP A 227 -13.46 -0.38 2.25
CA TRP A 227 -14.65 -0.04 1.47
C TRP A 227 -15.94 -0.36 2.23
N ASP A 228 -15.97 -1.47 2.97
CA ASP A 228 -17.17 -1.95 3.66
C ASP A 228 -17.55 -1.07 4.87
N SER A 229 -16.59 -0.35 5.45
CA SER A 229 -16.84 0.56 6.59
C SER A 229 -17.25 1.97 6.17
N CYS A 230 -17.32 2.27 4.87
CA CYS A 230 -17.57 3.62 4.39
C CYS A 230 -19.05 3.95 4.28
N ASP A 231 -19.43 5.12 4.79
CA ASP A 231 -20.74 5.70 4.50
C ASP A 231 -20.70 6.32 3.10
N TRP A 232 -21.04 5.49 2.11
CA TRP A 232 -21.02 5.88 0.71
C TRP A 232 -22.06 6.96 0.36
N HIS A 233 -23.07 7.21 1.21
CA HIS A 233 -24.03 8.29 0.99
C HIS A 233 -23.41 9.69 1.12
N MET A 234 -22.23 9.80 1.74
CA MET A 234 -21.44 11.02 1.83
C MET A 234 -20.52 11.26 0.61
N SER A 235 -20.64 10.43 -0.43
CA SER A 235 -19.75 10.51 -1.59
C SER A 235 -20.26 11.46 -2.67
N TYR A 236 -19.32 12.07 -3.38
CA TYR A 236 -19.58 12.92 -4.54
C TYR A 236 -18.74 12.48 -5.73
N ASP A 237 -19.37 12.43 -6.90
CA ASP A 237 -18.69 12.22 -8.16
C ASP A 237 -18.23 13.55 -8.75
N ILE A 238 -16.97 13.58 -9.14
CA ILE A 238 -16.29 14.72 -9.75
C ILE A 238 -15.75 14.32 -11.12
N LYS A 239 -15.62 15.30 -11.99
CA LYS A 239 -15.18 15.09 -13.38
C LYS A 239 -13.88 15.84 -13.64
N GLN A 240 -12.87 15.12 -14.14
CA GLN A 240 -11.64 15.73 -14.63
C GLN A 240 -11.94 16.57 -15.87
N LYS A 241 -11.52 17.84 -15.86
CA LYS A 241 -11.87 18.84 -16.86
C LYS A 241 -11.38 18.49 -18.27
N ASP A 242 -10.16 17.97 -18.38
CA ASP A 242 -9.49 17.78 -19.68
C ASP A 242 -9.87 16.46 -20.35
N THR A 243 -9.98 15.38 -19.59
CA THR A 243 -10.21 14.02 -20.13
C THR A 243 -11.65 13.56 -19.99
N GLY A 244 -12.42 14.20 -19.11
CA GLY A 244 -13.76 13.76 -18.74
C GLY A 244 -13.79 12.51 -17.84
N LYS A 245 -12.64 12.01 -17.37
CA LYS A 245 -12.57 10.92 -16.39
C LYS A 245 -13.36 11.26 -15.14
N MET A 246 -14.00 10.27 -14.55
CA MET A 246 -14.76 10.43 -13.32
C MET A 246 -13.94 9.93 -12.14
N ALA A 247 -14.18 10.54 -10.99
CA ALA A 247 -13.71 10.05 -9.72
C ALA A 247 -14.78 10.27 -8.66
N THR A 248 -14.78 9.42 -7.64
CA THR A 248 -15.61 9.59 -6.47
C THR A 248 -14.75 10.05 -5.31
N VAL A 249 -15.22 11.05 -4.57
CA VAL A 249 -14.63 11.54 -3.32
C VAL A 249 -15.59 11.23 -2.19
N ASN A 250 -15.13 10.49 -1.20
CA ASN A 250 -15.81 10.28 0.07
C ASN A 250 -14.97 10.90 1.19
N CYS A 251 -15.54 11.88 1.89
CA CYS A 251 -14.87 12.55 3.00
C CYS A 251 -15.62 12.25 4.29
N GLN A 252 -14.98 11.49 5.17
CA GLN A 252 -15.46 11.17 6.51
C GLN A 252 -14.61 11.89 7.56
N TYR A 253 -15.07 11.87 8.80
CA TYR A 253 -14.44 12.55 9.93
C TYR A 253 -12.93 12.25 10.08
N LYS A 254 -12.48 11.01 9.82
CA LYS A 254 -11.07 10.59 9.96
C LYS A 254 -10.49 9.95 8.71
N ALA A 255 -11.20 10.02 7.58
CA ALA A 255 -10.75 9.37 6.37
C ALA A 255 -11.18 10.17 5.14
N VAL A 256 -10.32 10.18 4.13
CA VAL A 256 -10.68 10.59 2.77
C VAL A 256 -10.39 9.43 1.85
N ILE A 257 -11.35 9.14 0.98
CA ILE A 257 -11.21 8.20 -0.11
C ILE A 257 -11.47 8.95 -1.40
N PHE A 258 -10.54 8.82 -2.32
CA PHE A 258 -10.64 9.28 -3.69
C PHE A 258 -10.32 8.10 -4.59
N PHE A 259 -11.18 7.79 -5.56
CA PHE A 259 -10.86 6.78 -6.56
C PHE A 259 -11.39 7.19 -7.93
N VAL A 260 -10.60 6.87 -8.95
CA VAL A 260 -10.90 7.11 -10.35
C VAL A 260 -11.51 5.86 -10.93
N TRP A 261 -12.57 6.04 -11.70
CA TRP A 261 -13.27 4.95 -12.37
C TRP A 261 -13.56 5.36 -13.81
N ASP A 262 -13.44 4.40 -14.72
CA ASP A 262 -13.59 4.69 -16.14
C ASP A 262 -15.07 4.63 -16.48
N CYS A 263 -15.64 5.76 -16.93
CA CYS A 263 -16.90 5.75 -17.66
C CYS A 263 -16.69 5.03 -19.00
N GLN A 264 -16.68 3.70 -19.02
CA GLN A 264 -16.99 3.00 -20.25
C GLN A 264 -18.49 3.21 -20.52
N ASN A 265 -18.76 4.18 -21.39
CA ASN A 265 -20.01 4.42 -22.13
C ASN A 265 -21.31 4.03 -21.41
N GLN A 266 -21.98 5.03 -20.84
CA GLN A 266 -23.44 5.09 -20.88
C GLN A 266 -23.86 6.35 -21.63
#